data_AF-A0AAN8M1E9-F1
#
_entry.id   AF-A0AAN8M1E9-F1
#
_cell.length_a   1.000
_cell.length_b   1.000
_cell.length_c   1.000
_cell.angle_alpha   90.00
_cell.angle_beta   90.00
_cell.angle_gamma   90.00
#
_symmetry.space_group_name_H-M   'P 1'
#
loop_
_entity.id
_entity.type
_entity.pdbx_description
1 polymer ?
#
loop_
_entity_poly.entity_id
_entity_poly.type
_entity_poly.pdbx_seq_one_letter_code
_entity_poly.pdbx_strand_id
1 'polypeptide(L)'
;MSDSIILALIVFLILCLVVTVVAAIVYSGLFTEVNIKTGSPPIKNFTIAYKLHKGPYKDCGAAFTETVSIGPKLNTIRVSYDDSTEVPDDQCRYIVGSILSEGEEQPDEELQKLYEKFGFKVLSLPEVSLAVTTTFPSTTPLSHWLASYKVYPELHNYIMGPCLTPDSRL
;
A
#
# COMPACT_ATOMS: atom_id res chain seq x y z
N MET A 1 -44.51 2.51 29.42
CA MET A 1 -43.63 1.32 29.57
C MET A 1 -42.95 0.95 28.26
N SER A 2 -43.62 1.06 27.11
CA SER A 2 -43.02 0.90 25.77
C SER A 2 -41.86 1.89 25.50
N ASP A 3 -42.04 3.16 25.87
CA ASP A 3 -41.13 4.22 25.41
C ASP A 3 -39.76 4.16 26.11
N SER A 4 -39.74 3.78 27.39
CA SER A 4 -38.50 3.55 28.14
C SER A 4 -37.73 2.34 27.60
N ILE A 5 -38.41 1.30 27.13
CA ILE A 5 -37.79 0.12 26.51
C ILE A 5 -37.21 0.51 25.15
N ILE A 6 -37.94 1.26 24.33
CA ILE A 6 -37.46 1.77 23.05
C ILE A 6 -36.22 2.66 23.26
N LEU A 7 -36.26 3.57 24.23
CA LEU A 7 -35.12 4.43 24.54
C LEU A 7 -33.89 3.61 24.97
N ALA A 8 -34.07 2.59 25.82
CA ALA A 8 -33.00 1.70 26.24
C ALA A 8 -32.39 0.93 25.05
N LEU A 9 -33.22 0.43 24.13
CA LEU A 9 -32.77 -0.25 22.92
C LEU A 9 -31.99 0.68 21.97
N ILE A 10 -32.44 1.93 21.81
CA ILE A 10 -31.73 2.93 21.01
C ILE A 10 -30.35 3.22 21.61
N VAL A 11 -30.27 3.44 22.93
CA VAL A 11 -29.00 3.67 23.62
C VAL A 11 -28.07 2.47 23.48
N PHE A 12 -28.59 1.25 23.66
CA PHE A 12 -27.82 0.02 23.47
C PHE A 12 -27.30 -0.13 22.03
N LEU A 13 -28.16 0.12 21.03
CA LEU A 13 -27.76 0.07 19.62
C LEU A 13 -26.67 1.08 19.30
N ILE A 14 -26.79 2.32 19.78
CA ILE A 14 -25.75 3.35 19.61
C ILE A 14 -24.45 2.89 20.26
N LEU A 15 -24.50 2.32 21.47
CA LEU A 15 -23.31 1.81 22.15
C LEU A 15 -22.64 0.69 21.34
N CYS A 16 -23.41 -0.27 20.82
CA CYS A 16 -22.89 -1.32 19.96
C CYS A 16 -22.24 -0.75 18.70
N LEU A 17 -22.88 0.22 18.04
CA LEU A 17 -22.34 0.87 16.85
C LEU A 17 -21.01 1.57 17.15
N VAL A 18 -20.92 2.31 18.25
CA VAL A 18 -19.68 2.97 18.68
C VAL A 18 -18.58 1.94 18.92
N VAL A 19 -18.87 0.85 19.63
CA VAL A 19 -17.90 -0.23 19.87
C VAL A 19 -17.42 -0.84 18.55
N THR A 20 -18.33 -1.10 17.59
CA THR A 20 -17.96 -1.64 16.28
C THR A 20 -17.09 -0.67 15.49
N VAL A 21 -17.40 0.63 15.49
CA VAL A 21 -16.60 1.66 14.81
C VAL A 21 -15.20 1.75 15.42
N VAL A 22 -15.10 1.78 16.76
CA VAL A 22 -13.81 1.79 17.46
C VAL A 22 -13.01 0.54 17.13
N ALA A 23 -13.63 -0.64 17.19
CA ALA A 23 -12.98 -1.91 16.82
C ALA A 23 -12.49 -1.90 15.36
N ALA A 24 -13.27 -1.37 14.42
CA ALA A 24 -12.88 -1.25 13.02
C ALA A 24 -11.70 -0.30 12.81
N ILE A 25 -11.66 0.84 13.51
CA ILE A 25 -10.54 1.79 13.45
C ILE A 25 -9.26 1.15 14.00
N VAL A 26 -9.35 0.46 15.13
CA VAL A 26 -8.21 -0.27 15.72
C VAL A 26 -7.73 -1.37 14.79
N TYR A 27 -8.65 -2.18 14.26
CA TYR A 27 -8.35 -3.25 13.30
C TYR A 27 -7.70 -2.72 12.00
N SER A 28 -8.02 -1.48 11.62
CA SER A 28 -7.42 -0.82 10.46
C SER A 28 -5.97 -0.38 10.69
N GLY A 29 -5.47 -0.43 11.92
CA GLY A 29 -4.06 -0.16 12.24
C GLY A 29 -3.80 1.17 12.97
N LEU A 30 -4.81 1.81 13.57
CA LEU A 30 -4.64 3.09 14.27
C LEU A 30 -3.48 3.04 15.30
N PHE A 31 -3.43 1.97 16.09
CA PHE A 31 -2.39 1.74 17.11
C PHE A 31 -1.20 0.92 16.62
N THR A 32 -1.12 0.59 15.33
CA THR A 32 0.03 -0.13 14.79
C THR A 32 1.25 0.78 14.72
N GLU A 33 2.33 0.37 15.37
CA GLU A 33 3.62 1.07 15.31
C GLU A 33 4.28 0.87 13.94
N VAL A 34 4.89 1.93 13.41
CA VAL A 34 5.66 1.88 12.17
C VAL A 34 7.09 1.48 12.54
N ASN A 35 7.42 0.22 12.30
CA ASN A 35 8.77 -0.29 12.57
C ASN A 35 9.58 -0.23 11.27
N ILE A 36 10.57 0.66 11.20
CA ILE A 36 11.45 0.82 10.04
C ILE A 36 12.69 -0.03 10.22
N LYS A 37 13.04 -0.78 9.17
CA LYS A 37 14.19 -1.68 9.14
C LYS A 37 15.03 -1.40 7.89
N THR A 38 16.34 -1.50 8.04
CA THR A 38 17.30 -1.42 6.93
C THR A 38 17.97 -2.77 6.74
N GLY A 39 17.96 -3.28 5.51
CA GLY A 39 18.57 -4.56 5.17
C GLY A 39 18.02 -5.11 3.87
N SER A 40 18.18 -6.42 3.66
CA SER A 40 17.57 -7.09 2.52
C SER A 40 16.04 -7.10 2.68
N PRO A 41 15.29 -6.57 1.70
CA PRO A 41 13.83 -6.57 1.78
C PRO A 41 13.29 -8.00 1.72
N PRO A 42 12.05 -8.22 2.19
CA PRO A 42 11.42 -9.54 2.15
C PRO A 42 11.04 -10.01 0.74
N ILE A 43 11.33 -9.21 -0.31
CA ILE A 43 11.05 -9.52 -1.72
C ILE A 43 12.35 -9.87 -2.44
N LYS A 44 12.38 -11.02 -3.13
CA LYS A 44 13.52 -11.45 -3.96
C LYS A 44 13.47 -10.77 -5.33
N ASN A 45 14.19 -11.30 -6.33
CA ASN A 45 13.95 -10.95 -7.73
C ASN A 45 12.50 -11.31 -8.12
N PHE A 46 11.84 -10.49 -8.92
CA PHE A 46 10.41 -10.70 -9.20
C PHE A 46 10.02 -10.12 -10.56
N THR A 47 8.98 -10.69 -11.16
CA THR A 47 8.41 -10.22 -12.42
C THR A 47 7.07 -9.57 -12.16
N ILE A 48 6.89 -8.34 -12.66
CA ILE A 48 5.66 -7.57 -12.51
C ILE A 48 4.99 -7.35 -13.85
N ALA A 49 3.66 -7.44 -13.87
CA ALA A 49 2.82 -6.82 -14.88
C ALA A 49 2.31 -5.49 -14.35
N TYR A 50 2.60 -4.37 -15.02
CA TYR A 50 2.30 -3.03 -14.52
C TYR A 50 1.73 -2.10 -15.60
N LYS A 51 1.00 -1.09 -15.15
CA LYS A 51 0.62 0.07 -15.95
C LYS A 51 1.20 1.34 -15.35
N LEU A 52 1.61 2.26 -16.22
CA LEU A 52 2.05 3.59 -15.82
C LEU A 52 0.84 4.52 -15.74
N HIS A 53 0.74 5.23 -14.63
CA HIS A 53 -0.28 6.23 -14.36
C HIS A 53 0.38 7.57 -14.06
N LYS A 54 -0.37 8.63 -14.31
CA LYS A 54 -0.02 10.01 -13.97
C LYS A 54 -1.23 10.66 -13.32
N GLY A 55 -1.01 11.35 -12.22
CA GLY A 55 -2.05 12.05 -11.48
C GLY A 55 -2.00 11.79 -9.97
N PRO A 56 -3.03 12.25 -9.23
CA PRO A 56 -3.00 12.26 -7.78
C PRO A 56 -2.95 10.85 -7.20
N TYR A 57 -2.04 10.59 -6.25
CA TYR A 57 -1.92 9.25 -5.64
C TYR A 57 -3.18 8.79 -4.91
N LYS A 58 -4.03 9.72 -4.43
CA LYS A 58 -5.33 9.40 -3.82
C LYS A 58 -6.30 8.70 -4.80
N ASP A 59 -6.12 8.90 -6.10
CA ASP A 59 -6.98 8.34 -7.14
C ASP A 59 -6.46 6.98 -7.67
N CYS A 60 -5.42 6.41 -7.05
CA CYS A 60 -4.84 5.13 -7.47
C CYS A 60 -5.77 3.91 -7.27
N GLY A 61 -6.87 4.05 -6.52
CA GLY A 61 -7.80 2.96 -6.24
C GLY A 61 -8.41 2.30 -7.49
N ALA A 62 -8.66 3.08 -8.54
CA ALA A 62 -9.15 2.55 -9.82
C ALA A 62 -8.10 1.67 -10.50
N ALA A 63 -6.82 2.05 -10.45
CA ALA A 63 -5.71 1.27 -11.01
C ALA A 63 -5.51 -0.06 -10.27
N PHE A 64 -5.67 -0.07 -8.93
CA PHE A 64 -5.67 -1.30 -8.15
C PHE A 64 -6.87 -2.19 -8.50
N THR A 65 -8.06 -1.62 -8.66
CA THR A 65 -9.27 -2.36 -9.02
C THR A 65 -9.12 -3.05 -10.39
N GLU A 66 -8.59 -2.34 -11.38
CA GLU A 66 -8.28 -2.91 -12.70
C GLU A 66 -7.28 -4.07 -12.56
N THR A 67 -6.19 -3.86 -11.82
CA THR A 67 -5.14 -4.86 -11.60
C THR A 67 -5.68 -6.13 -10.93
N VAL A 68 -6.41 -5.99 -9.82
CA VAL A 68 -7.00 -7.10 -9.05
C VAL A 68 -8.08 -7.84 -9.85
N SER A 69 -8.77 -7.15 -10.77
CA SER A 69 -9.79 -7.81 -11.62
C SER A 69 -9.21 -8.87 -12.56
N ILE A 70 -7.93 -8.75 -12.93
CA ILE A 70 -7.23 -9.70 -13.80
C ILE A 70 -6.62 -10.83 -12.96
N GLY A 71 -5.95 -10.50 -11.86
CA GLY A 71 -5.29 -11.47 -10.98
C GLY A 71 -5.70 -11.32 -9.51
N PRO A 72 -6.91 -11.74 -9.11
CA PRO A 72 -7.44 -11.48 -7.76
C PRO A 72 -6.70 -12.18 -6.62
N LYS A 73 -5.88 -13.20 -6.95
CA LYS A 73 -5.06 -13.94 -5.99
C LYS A 73 -3.59 -13.50 -5.97
N LEU A 74 -3.20 -12.60 -6.87
CA LEU A 74 -1.83 -12.12 -6.95
C LEU A 74 -1.59 -10.98 -5.97
N ASN A 75 -0.35 -10.89 -5.49
CA ASN A 75 0.10 -9.73 -4.74
C ASN A 75 0.18 -8.53 -5.68
N THR A 76 -0.37 -7.40 -5.24
CA THR A 76 -0.29 -6.14 -5.99
C THR A 76 0.88 -5.29 -5.49
N ILE A 77 1.41 -4.48 -6.39
CA ILE A 77 2.52 -3.58 -6.12
C ILE A 77 2.23 -2.20 -6.69
N ARG A 78 2.68 -1.17 -5.96
CA ARG A 78 2.74 0.20 -6.45
C ARG A 78 4.16 0.73 -6.28
N VAL A 79 4.66 1.40 -7.30
CA VAL A 79 5.91 2.17 -7.22
C VAL A 79 5.59 3.61 -7.56
N SER A 80 5.91 4.52 -6.63
CA SER A 80 5.76 5.96 -6.79
C SER A 80 7.12 6.55 -7.16
N TYR A 81 7.20 7.30 -8.26
CA TYR A 81 8.48 7.88 -8.73
C TYR A 81 8.75 9.27 -8.18
N ASP A 82 7.68 9.98 -7.80
CA ASP A 82 7.75 11.39 -7.42
C ASP A 82 7.29 11.56 -5.96
N ASP A 83 7.87 12.52 -5.25
CA ASP A 83 7.38 12.93 -3.92
C ASP A 83 6.18 13.89 -4.11
N SER A 84 5.01 13.51 -3.59
CA SER A 84 3.78 14.32 -3.69
C SER A 84 3.84 15.62 -2.88
N THR A 85 4.84 15.80 -2.01
CA THR A 85 5.07 17.06 -1.29
C THR A 85 5.88 18.07 -2.13
N GLU A 86 6.66 17.59 -3.10
CA GLU A 86 7.51 18.41 -3.97
C GLU A 86 6.91 18.58 -5.37
N VAL A 87 6.25 17.54 -5.89
CA VAL A 87 5.67 17.51 -7.23
C VAL A 87 4.15 17.73 -7.14
N PRO A 88 3.58 18.60 -8.00
CA PRO A 88 2.14 18.77 -8.09
C PRO A 88 1.41 17.44 -8.31
N ASP A 89 0.28 17.24 -7.62
CA ASP A 89 -0.51 16.01 -7.65
C ASP A 89 -0.84 15.54 -9.08
N ASP A 90 -1.12 16.45 -10.01
CA ASP A 90 -1.46 16.15 -11.41
C ASP A 90 -0.26 15.67 -12.24
N GLN A 91 0.95 15.85 -11.71
CA GLN A 91 2.21 15.50 -12.37
C GLN A 91 2.89 14.26 -11.80
N CYS A 92 2.50 13.82 -10.61
CA CYS A 92 2.98 12.62 -9.96
C CYS A 92 2.81 11.38 -10.85
N ARG A 93 3.88 10.59 -11.00
CA ARG A 93 3.91 9.36 -11.78
C ARG A 93 4.07 8.16 -10.86
N TYR A 94 3.33 7.12 -11.17
CA TYR A 94 3.40 5.88 -10.43
C TYR A 94 3.03 4.71 -11.34
N ILE A 95 3.49 3.52 -10.98
CA ILE A 95 3.00 2.28 -11.57
C ILE A 95 2.16 1.51 -10.56
N VAL A 96 1.13 0.83 -11.06
CA VAL A 96 0.37 -0.17 -10.31
C VAL A 96 0.37 -1.45 -11.11
N GLY A 97 0.49 -2.58 -10.43
CA GLY A 97 0.61 -3.86 -11.08
C GLY A 97 0.48 -5.05 -10.14
N SER A 98 0.63 -6.24 -10.71
CA SER A 98 0.66 -7.51 -9.98
C SER A 98 2.02 -8.16 -10.12
N ILE A 99 2.47 -8.81 -9.06
CA ILE A 99 3.63 -9.69 -9.06
C ILE A 99 3.19 -11.00 -9.72
N LEU A 100 3.77 -11.32 -10.88
CA LEU A 100 3.49 -12.54 -11.65
C LEU A 100 4.33 -13.73 -11.17
N SER A 101 5.55 -13.47 -10.71
CA SER A 101 6.42 -14.48 -10.10
C SER A 101 7.47 -13.84 -9.20
N GLU A 102 7.96 -14.59 -8.23
CA GLU A 102 9.01 -14.19 -7.29
C GLU A 102 10.05 -15.31 -7.13
N GLY A 103 11.33 -14.94 -7.05
CA GLY A 103 12.43 -15.88 -6.91
C GLY A 103 12.70 -16.68 -8.20
N GLU A 104 12.78 -18.00 -8.06
CA GLU A 104 13.03 -18.93 -9.18
C GLU A 104 11.76 -19.34 -9.93
N GLU A 105 10.59 -18.87 -9.49
CA GLU A 105 9.32 -19.17 -10.14
C GLU A 105 9.22 -18.47 -11.50
N GLN A 106 8.82 -19.25 -12.52
CA GLN A 106 8.53 -18.69 -13.83
C GLN A 106 7.11 -18.11 -13.84
N PRO A 107 6.91 -16.92 -14.44
CA PRO A 107 5.59 -16.35 -14.60
C PRO A 107 4.73 -17.24 -15.51
N ASP A 108 3.47 -17.41 -15.15
CA ASP A 108 2.49 -18.11 -15.98
C ASP A 108 2.29 -17.35 -17.31
N GLU A 109 2.61 -18.00 -18.43
CA GLU A 109 2.50 -17.41 -19.76
C GLU A 109 1.07 -17.00 -20.14
N GLU A 110 0.06 -17.76 -19.70
CA GLU A 110 -1.34 -17.43 -20.00
C GLU A 110 -1.75 -16.16 -19.25
N LEU A 111 -1.33 -16.06 -17.99
CA LEU A 111 -1.58 -14.91 -17.15
C LEU A 111 -0.84 -13.67 -17.67
N GLN A 112 0.43 -13.83 -18.08
CA GLN A 112 1.19 -12.76 -18.72
C GLN A 112 0.48 -12.24 -19.98
N LYS A 113 0.09 -13.14 -20.90
CA LYS A 113 -0.64 -12.77 -22.12
C LYS A 113 -1.97 -12.08 -21.81
N LEU A 114 -2.65 -12.47 -20.72
CA LEU A 114 -3.86 -11.82 -20.26
C LEU A 114 -3.61 -10.37 -19.82
N TYR A 115 -2.58 -10.14 -18.99
CA TYR A 115 -2.18 -8.79 -18.58
C TYR A 115 -1.78 -7.91 -19.77
N GLU A 116 -0.97 -8.44 -20.69
CA GLU A 116 -0.58 -7.74 -21.92
C GLU A 116 -1.78 -7.37 -22.79
N LYS A 117 -2.77 -8.27 -22.91
CA LYS A 117 -4.03 -8.01 -23.62
C LYS A 117 -4.81 -6.82 -23.02
N PHE A 118 -4.74 -6.64 -21.70
CA PHE A 118 -5.32 -5.49 -21.02
C PHE A 118 -4.40 -4.25 -21.02
N GLY A 119 -3.27 -4.28 -21.72
CA GLY A 119 -2.36 -3.14 -21.88
C GLY A 119 -1.36 -2.96 -20.74
N PHE A 120 -1.15 -3.98 -19.92
CA PHE A 120 -0.05 -3.99 -18.95
C PHE A 120 1.27 -4.33 -19.66
N LYS A 121 2.36 -3.78 -19.14
CA LYS A 121 3.73 -4.12 -19.55
C LYS A 121 4.34 -5.07 -18.53
N VAL A 122 5.24 -5.93 -18.97
CA VAL A 122 5.95 -6.86 -18.09
C VAL A 122 7.40 -6.42 -17.91
N LEU A 123 7.89 -6.49 -16.68
CA LEU A 123 9.28 -6.20 -16.33
C LEU A 123 9.73 -7.13 -15.21
N SER A 124 10.93 -7.69 -15.34
CA SER A 124 11.60 -8.42 -14.27
C SER A 124 12.59 -7.49 -13.57
N LEU A 125 12.47 -7.41 -12.25
CA LEU A 125 13.32 -6.60 -11.38
C LEU A 125 14.31 -7.51 -10.64
N PRO A 126 15.60 -7.13 -10.56
CA PRO A 126 16.60 -7.89 -9.85
C PRO A 126 16.38 -7.78 -8.33
N GLU A 127 16.94 -8.74 -7.59
CA GLU A 127 16.98 -8.67 -6.13
C GLU A 127 17.85 -7.48 -5.68
N VAL A 128 17.39 -6.76 -4.65
CA VAL A 128 18.13 -5.65 -4.05
C VAL A 128 18.67 -6.07 -2.69
N SER A 129 19.95 -5.81 -2.42
CA SER A 129 20.59 -6.22 -1.17
C SER A 129 20.27 -5.30 0.00
N LEU A 130 19.94 -4.04 -0.27
CA LEU A 130 19.73 -3.00 0.72
C LEU A 130 18.48 -2.18 0.38
N ALA A 131 17.51 -2.20 1.28
CA ALA A 131 16.31 -1.37 1.23
C ALA A 131 15.93 -0.91 2.64
N VAL A 132 15.28 0.25 2.72
CA VAL A 132 14.57 0.68 3.92
C VAL A 132 13.13 0.18 3.78
N THR A 133 12.70 -0.64 4.73
CA THR A 133 11.41 -1.33 4.68
C THR A 133 10.62 -1.10 5.94
N THR A 134 9.31 -1.17 5.80
CA THR A 134 8.37 -1.23 6.92
C THR A 134 7.14 -2.01 6.49
N THR A 135 6.30 -2.35 7.45
CA THR A 135 5.08 -3.12 7.20
C THR A 135 3.95 -2.49 7.97
N PHE A 136 2.81 -2.33 7.31
CA PHE A 136 1.60 -1.76 7.89
C PHE A 136 0.39 -2.62 7.48
N PRO A 137 -0.65 -2.74 8.32
CA PRO A 137 -1.87 -3.46 7.97
C PRO A 137 -2.46 -2.99 6.64
N SER A 138 -3.00 -3.93 5.87
CA SER A 138 -3.70 -3.68 4.61
C SER A 138 -5.07 -4.38 4.63
N THR A 139 -5.87 -4.10 5.68
CA THR A 139 -7.11 -4.83 5.97
C THR A 139 -8.36 -4.07 5.55
N THR A 140 -8.33 -2.74 5.56
CA THR A 140 -9.48 -1.90 5.17
C THR A 140 -9.02 -0.70 4.34
N PRO A 141 -9.94 0.01 3.65
CA PRO A 141 -9.60 1.28 3.00
C PRO A 141 -8.98 2.31 3.96
N LEU A 142 -9.42 2.32 5.22
CA LEU A 142 -8.85 3.17 6.25
C LEU A 142 -7.39 2.81 6.56
N SER A 143 -7.01 1.54 6.45
CA SER A 143 -5.61 1.10 6.61
C SER A 143 -4.68 1.78 5.61
N HIS A 144 -5.08 1.90 4.33
CA HIS A 144 -4.25 2.56 3.31
C HIS A 144 -4.06 4.05 3.57
N TRP A 145 -5.09 4.71 4.08
CA TRP A 145 -5.01 6.11 4.48
C TRP A 145 -4.09 6.28 5.71
N LEU A 146 -4.30 5.47 6.75
CA LEU A 146 -3.45 5.45 7.96
C LEU A 146 -2.00 5.12 7.63
N ALA A 147 -1.75 4.15 6.74
CA ALA A 147 -0.42 3.80 6.28
C ALA A 147 0.26 5.03 5.68
N SER A 148 -0.40 5.75 4.77
CA SER A 148 0.18 6.93 4.14
C SER A 148 0.52 8.02 5.16
N TYR A 149 -0.39 8.28 6.11
CA TYR A 149 -0.19 9.32 7.12
C TYR A 149 0.88 8.97 8.16
N LYS A 150 0.99 7.69 8.57
CA LYS A 150 1.92 7.26 9.62
C LYS A 150 3.29 6.84 9.07
N VAL A 151 3.33 6.18 7.92
CA VAL A 151 4.56 5.57 7.38
C VAL A 151 5.46 6.60 6.73
N TYR A 152 4.93 7.45 5.84
CA TYR A 152 5.79 8.35 5.06
C TYR A 152 6.58 9.36 5.90
N PRO A 153 6.01 10.00 6.95
CA PRO A 153 6.79 10.90 7.81
C PRO A 153 7.91 10.18 8.57
N GLU A 154 7.64 8.99 9.12
CA GLU A 154 8.64 8.19 9.82
C GLU A 154 9.75 7.74 8.85
N LEU A 155 9.37 7.31 7.64
CA LEU A 155 10.31 6.90 6.60
C LEU A 155 11.20 8.08 6.14
N HIS A 156 10.62 9.25 5.96
CA HIS A 156 11.34 10.48 5.62
C HIS A 156 12.35 10.84 6.72
N ASN A 157 11.92 10.86 7.98
CA ASN A 157 12.79 11.16 9.13
C ASN A 157 13.93 10.15 9.26
N TYR A 158 13.68 8.86 8.97
CA TYR A 158 14.69 7.83 9.01
C TYR A 158 15.74 7.97 7.89
N ILE A 159 15.30 8.29 6.66
CA ILE A 159 16.18 8.44 5.49
C ILE A 159 16.98 9.74 5.56
N MET A 160 16.34 10.86 5.92
CA MET A 160 16.99 12.17 6.03
C MET A 160 17.75 12.35 7.35
N GLY A 161 17.53 11.45 8.30
CA GLY A 161 18.23 11.45 9.58
C GLY A 161 19.73 11.12 9.42
N PRO A 162 20.54 11.45 10.44
CA PRO A 162 22.00 11.28 10.40
C PRO A 162 22.47 9.81 10.26
N CYS A 163 21.55 8.82 10.30
CA CYS A 163 21.87 7.41 10.09
C CYS A 163 22.19 7.06 8.63
N LEU A 164 21.67 7.81 7.65
CA LEU A 164 21.84 7.49 6.22
C LEU A 164 22.36 8.65 5.37
N THR A 165 22.44 9.87 5.90
CA THR A 165 23.14 10.97 5.21
C THR A 165 24.66 10.76 5.31
N PRO A 166 25.40 10.64 4.20
CA PRO A 166 26.85 10.79 4.24
C PRO A 166 27.18 12.16 4.83
N ASP A 167 28.13 12.20 5.77
CA ASP A 167 28.62 13.43 6.38
C ASP A 167 28.99 14.43 5.28
N SER A 168 28.19 15.50 5.13
CA SER A 168 28.41 16.57 4.14
C SER A 168 29.52 17.54 4.58
N ARG A 169 30.45 17.08 5.42
CA ARG A 169 31.67 17.77 5.82
C ARG A 169 32.90 17.13 5.18
N LEU A 170 33.08 17.35 3.89
CA LEU A 170 34.38 17.38 3.22
C LEU A 170 34.40 18.54 2.22
#